data_AF-A0A1X1WEN3-F1
#
_entry.id   AF-A0A1X1WEN3-F1
#
_cell.length_a   1.000
_cell.length_b   1.000
_cell.length_c   1.000
_cell.angle_alpha   90.00
_cell.angle_beta   90.00
_cell.angle_gamma   90.00
#
_symmetry.space_group_name_H-M   'P 1'
#
loop_
_entity.id
_entity.type
_entity.pdbx_description
1 polymer ?
#
loop_
_entity_poly.entity_id
_entity_poly.type
_entity_poly.pdbx_seq_one_letter_code
_entity_poly.pdbx_strand_id
1 'polypeptide(L)'
;MSTLWVYARIQLMMFVFGIVGPIFLIGYFASQPDPELRWMYWWGLFITFGDILIALAITESVVRKDAEIAEVRARRRLGYDD
;
A
#
# COMPACT_ATOMS: atom_id res chain seq x y z
N MET A 1 0.64 -21.31 -5.99
CA MET A 1 -0.49 -20.36 -6.06
C MET A 1 -0.36 -19.57 -7.36
N SER A 2 -1.43 -19.40 -8.14
CA SER A 2 -1.34 -18.64 -9.40
C SER A 2 -1.07 -17.16 -9.08
N THR A 3 -0.21 -16.50 -9.87
CA THR A 3 0.12 -15.07 -9.72
C THR A 3 -1.13 -14.20 -9.71
N LEU A 4 -2.15 -14.57 -10.49
CA LEU A 4 -3.46 -13.90 -10.54
C LEU A 4 -4.18 -13.91 -9.19
N TRP A 5 -4.12 -15.01 -8.44
CA TRP A 5 -4.80 -15.12 -7.15
C TRP A 5 -4.10 -14.28 -6.07
N VAL A 6 -2.77 -14.22 -6.10
CA VAL A 6 -1.98 -13.34 -5.21
C VAL A 6 -2.29 -11.87 -5.51
N TYR A 7 -2.31 -11.48 -6.79
CA TYR A 7 -2.65 -10.13 -7.21
C TYR A 7 -4.07 -9.73 -6.78
N ALA A 8 -5.06 -10.59 -7.03
CA ALA A 8 -6.44 -10.35 -6.63
C ALA A 8 -6.59 -10.17 -5.11
N ARG A 9 -5.89 -10.99 -4.31
CA ARG A 9 -5.89 -10.88 -2.86
C ARG A 9 -5.27 -9.57 -2.36
N ILE A 10 -4.15 -9.15 -2.95
CA ILE A 10 -3.50 -7.88 -2.62
C ILE A 10 -4.40 -6.71 -3.00
N GLN A 11 -5.03 -6.74 -4.19
CA GLN A 11 -5.95 -5.69 -4.61
C GLN A 11 -7.15 -5.58 -3.68
N LEU A 12 -7.75 -6.70 -3.28
CA LEU A 12 -8.86 -6.71 -2.34
C LEU A 12 -8.43 -6.13 -0.99
N MET A 13 -7.22 -6.46 -0.53
CA MET A 13 -6.67 -5.93 0.71
C MET A 13 -6.43 -4.41 0.63
N MET A 14 -5.82 -3.93 -0.46
CA MET A 14 -5.61 -2.50 -0.72
C MET A 14 -6.94 -1.74 -0.85
N PHE A 15 -7.96 -2.36 -1.42
CA PHE A 15 -9.29 -1.77 -1.51
C PHE A 15 -9.95 -1.64 -0.14
N VAL A 16 -9.78 -2.63 0.74
CA VAL A 16 -10.35 -2.58 2.11
C VAL A 16 -9.63 -1.56 2.99
N PHE A 17 -8.30 -1.51 2.96
CA PHE A 17 -7.54 -0.57 3.80
C PHE A 17 -7.47 0.84 3.20
N GLY A 18 -7.12 0.95 1.92
CA GLY A 18 -6.89 2.23 1.25
C GLY A 18 -8.15 3.07 1.01
N ILE A 19 -9.35 2.49 1.14
CA ILE A 19 -10.61 3.23 0.99
C ILE A 19 -11.09 3.88 2.29
N VAL A 20 -10.55 3.47 3.44
CA VAL A 20 -11.00 3.96 4.75
C VAL A 20 -10.79 5.47 4.87
N GLY A 21 -9.60 5.96 4.53
CA GLY A 21 -9.27 7.38 4.51
C GLY A 21 -10.22 8.20 3.62
N PRO A 22 -10.38 7.86 2.33
CA PRO A 22 -11.34 8.48 1.43
C PRO A 22 -12.78 8.48 1.95
N ILE A 23 -13.29 7.37 2.51
CA ILE A 23 -14.68 7.32 3.03
C ILE A 23 -14.86 8.29 4.20
N PHE A 24 -13.88 8.40 5.10
CA PHE A 24 -13.94 9.34 6.23
C PHE A 24 -13.95 10.79 5.75
N LEU A 25 -13.09 11.11 4.78
CA LEU A 25 -13.06 12.45 4.19
C LEU A 25 -14.36 12.78 3.46
N ILE A 26 -14.89 11.85 2.66
CA ILE A 26 -16.18 12.00 1.98
C ILE A 26 -17.30 12.23 3.00
N GLY A 27 -17.36 11.42 4.07
CA GLY A 27 -18.36 11.57 5.13
C GLY A 27 -18.30 12.95 5.79
N TYR A 28 -17.10 13.46 6.07
CA TYR A 28 -16.92 14.79 6.62
C TYR A 28 -17.43 15.90 5.68
N PHE A 29 -17.06 15.85 4.40
CA PHE A 29 -17.44 16.89 3.44
C PHE A 29 -18.90 16.82 3.01
N ALA A 30 -19.49 15.62 2.94
CA ALA A 30 -20.89 15.42 2.56
C ALA A 30 -21.89 15.86 3.65
N SER A 31 -21.45 15.92 4.90
CA SER A 31 -22.32 16.14 6.07
C SER A 31 -22.23 17.55 6.66
N GLN A 32 -21.64 18.51 5.93
CA GLN A 32 -21.52 19.90 6.41
C GLN A 32 -22.91 20.54 6.55
N PRO A 33 -23.18 21.27 7.66
CA PRO A 33 -22.22 21.93 8.55
C PRO A 33 -22.11 21.31 9.96
N ASP A 34 -22.14 19.98 10.10
CA ASP A 34 -22.09 19.34 11.43
C ASP A 34 -20.69 19.44 12.10
N PRO A 35 -20.52 20.21 13.20
CA PRO A 35 -19.25 20.37 13.90
C PRO A 35 -18.78 19.10 14.62
N GLU A 36 -19.69 18.15 14.88
CA GLU A 36 -19.37 16.87 15.52
C GLU A 36 -18.53 15.99 14.60
N LEU A 37 -18.56 16.20 13.28
CA LEU A 37 -17.85 15.34 12.32
C LEU A 37 -16.40 15.76 12.06
N ARG A 38 -15.90 16.83 12.68
CA ARG A 38 -14.50 17.31 12.51
C ARG A 38 -13.44 16.27 12.83
N TRP A 39 -13.72 15.29 13.70
CA TRP A 39 -12.78 14.20 13.95
C TRP A 39 -12.57 13.33 12.72
N MET A 40 -13.58 13.14 11.87
CA MET A 40 -13.48 12.36 10.63
C MET A 40 -12.50 12.98 9.63
N TYR A 41 -12.41 14.32 9.59
CA TYR A 41 -11.43 15.01 8.77
C TYR A 41 -9.99 14.64 9.17
N TRP A 42 -9.67 14.80 10.46
CA TRP A 42 -8.33 14.54 10.97
C TRP A 42 -7.96 13.06 10.91
N TRP A 43 -8.88 12.17 11.25
CA TRP A 43 -8.67 10.73 11.14
C TRP A 43 -8.57 10.27 9.68
N GLY A 44 -9.41 10.80 8.80
CA GLY A 44 -9.36 10.50 7.36
C GLY A 44 -8.02 10.89 6.74
N LEU A 45 -7.50 12.08 7.08
CA LEU A 45 -6.17 12.50 6.65
C LEU A 45 -5.06 11.62 7.23
N PHE A 46 -5.11 11.31 8.53
CA PHE A 46 -4.10 10.50 9.20
C PHE A 46 -4.03 9.08 8.61
N ILE A 47 -5.18 8.44 8.42
CA ILE A 47 -5.29 7.10 7.82
C ILE A 47 -4.76 7.12 6.38
N THR A 48 -5.21 8.07 5.56
CA THR A 48 -4.75 8.21 4.16
C THR A 48 -3.22 8.37 4.10
N PHE A 49 -2.66 9.22 4.96
CA PHE A 49 -1.22 9.42 5.03
C PHE A 49 -0.48 8.14 5.44
N GLY A 50 -0.98 7.44 6.47
CA GLY A 50 -0.45 6.16 6.91
C GLY A 50 -0.47 5.09 5.81
N ASP A 51 -1.58 4.96 5.09
CA ASP A 51 -1.73 4.01 3.98
C ASP A 51 -0.72 4.27 2.87
N ILE A 52 -0.49 5.54 2.51
CA ILE A 52 0.53 5.92 1.52
C ILE A 52 1.94 5.54 2.00
N LEU A 53 2.28 5.82 3.26
CA LEU A 53 3.59 5.48 3.80
C LEU A 53 3.82 3.97 3.86
N ILE A 54 2.80 3.20 4.25
CA ILE A 54 2.86 1.73 4.27
C ILE A 54 3.03 1.20 2.84
N ALA A 55 2.29 1.74 1.88
CA ALA A 55 2.43 1.35 0.48
C ALA A 55 3.85 1.60 -0.03
N LEU A 56 4.41 2.79 0.24
CA LEU A 56 5.79 3.12 -0.13
C LEU A 56 6.81 2.19 0.52
N ALA A 57 6.67 1.89 1.82
CA ALA A 57 7.57 1.00 2.53
C ALA A 57 7.51 -0.44 1.98
N ILE A 58 6.31 -0.95 1.68
CA ILE A 58 6.15 -2.27 1.05
C ILE A 58 6.78 -2.26 -0.34
N THR A 59 6.49 -1.26 -1.17
CA THR A 59 7.06 -1.15 -2.53
C THR A 59 8.58 -1.13 -2.49
N GLU A 60 9.18 -0.34 -1.60
CA GLU A 60 10.64 -0.30 -1.43
C GLU A 60 11.19 -1.69 -1.05
N SER A 61 10.54 -2.38 -0.10
CA SER A 61 10.98 -3.71 0.34
C SER A 61 10.91 -4.75 -0.77
N VAL A 62 9.90 -4.66 -1.66
CA VAL A 62 9.74 -5.57 -2.81
C VAL A 62 10.79 -5.28 -3.87
N VAL A 63 10.96 -4.02 -4.26
CA VAL A 63 11.94 -3.61 -5.28
C VAL A 63 13.36 -3.98 -4.87
N ARG A 64 13.71 -3.78 -3.59
CA ARG A 64 15.04 -4.14 -3.06
C ARG A 64 15.30 -5.64 -3.13
N LYS A 65 14.32 -6.47 -2.75
CA LYS A 65 14.43 -7.94 -2.84
C LYS A 65 14.54 -8.43 -4.27
N ASP A 66 13.76 -7.85 -5.19
CA ASP A 66 13.82 -8.22 -6.60
C ASP A 66 15.18 -7.89 -7.23
N ALA A 67 15.78 -6.76 -6.85
CA ALA A 67 17.14 -6.39 -7.29
C ALA A 67 18.21 -7.37 -6.77
N GLU A 68 18.14 -7.75 -5.49
CA GLU A 68 19.06 -8.74 -4.89
C GLU A 68 18.94 -10.11 -5.57
N ILE A 69 17.71 -10.58 -5.81
CA ILE A 69 17.46 -11.84 -6.52
C ILE A 69 17.99 -11.78 -7.97
N ALA A 70 17.83 -10.64 -8.64
CA ALA A 70 18.34 -10.44 -10.00
C ALA A 70 19.88 -10.45 -10.03
N GLU A 71 20.54 -9.82 -9.05
CA GLU A 71 21.99 -9.83 -8.91
C GLU A 71 22.51 -11.26 -8.68
N VAL A 72 21.94 -11.99 -7.72
CA VAL A 72 22.31 -13.39 -7.44
C VAL A 72 22.14 -14.26 -8.69
N ARG A 73 21.03 -14.07 -9.42
CA ARG A 73 20.79 -14.80 -10.67
C ARG A 73 21.79 -14.44 -11.76
N ALA A 74 22.21 -13.17 -11.84
CA ALA A 74 23.23 -12.72 -12.78
C ALA A 74 24.61 -13.28 -12.44
N ARG A 75 25.03 -13.22 -11.17
CA ARG A 75 26.30 -13.80 -10.68
C ARG A 75 26.39 -15.30 -10.98
N ARG A 76 25.32 -16.04 -10.67
CA ARG A 76 25.23 -17.48 -10.97
C ARG A 76 25.32 -17.79 -12.46
N ARG A 77 24.73 -16.95 -13.32
CA ARG A 77 24.84 -17.11 -14.79
C ARG A 77 26.23 -16.84 -15.32
N LEU A 78 26.99 -15.96 -14.67
CA LEU A 78 28.36 -15.63 -15.05
C LEU A 78 29.38 -16.65 -14.51
N GLY A 79 28.94 -17.66 -13.75
CA GLY A 79 29.83 -18.69 -13.21
C GLY A 79 30.78 -18.17 -12.14
N TYR A 80 30.40 -17.10 -11.42
CA TYR A 80 31.23 -16.51 -10.35
C TYR A 80 31.11 -17.25 -9.00
N ASP A 81 30.35 -18.35 -8.97
CA ASP A 81 30.11 -19.18 -7.79
C ASP A 81 31.05 -20.42 -7.84
N ASP A 82 32.35 -20.19 -7.65
CA ASP A 82 33.38 -21.23 -7.42
C ASP A 82 33.62 -21.45 -5.91
#